data_AF-F2KBU4-F1
#
_entry.id   AF-F2KBU4-F1
#
_cell.length_a   1.000
_cell.length_b   1.000
_cell.length_c   1.000
_cell.angle_alpha   90.00
_cell.angle_beta   90.00
_cell.angle_gamma   90.00
#
_symmetry.space_group_name_H-M   'P 1'
#
loop_
_entity.id
_entity.type
_entity.pdbx_description
1 polymer ?
#
loop_
_entity_poly.entity_id
_entity_poly.type
_entity_poly.pdbx_seq_one_letter_code
_entity_poly.pdbx_strand_id
1 'polypeptide(L)'
;MYKNIRYMLKTIFSADLGFQEEDAKNIYVRNLRSSGKLDEMRAELAAAFEDRSVRWREMLLNDDYEVQDFETEEESMTYVKRVLWDPLNS
;
A
#
# COMPACT_ATOMS: atom_id res chain seq x y z
N MET A 1 13.86 1.95 0.36
CA MET A 1 13.10 3.17 0.67
C MET A 1 11.63 2.76 0.79
N TYR A 2 10.83 3.47 1.59
CA TYR A 2 9.41 3.14 1.85
C TYR A 2 9.15 1.82 2.59
N LYS A 3 9.59 1.74 3.86
CA LYS A 3 9.50 0.52 4.67
C LYS A 3 8.09 0.25 5.18
N ASN A 4 7.33 1.28 5.56
CA ASN A 4 5.98 1.08 6.08
C ASN A 4 5.03 0.65 4.96
N ILE A 5 5.14 1.26 3.77
CA ILE A 5 4.34 0.88 2.59
C ILE A 5 4.56 -0.61 2.28
N ARG A 6 5.82 -1.01 2.08
CA ARG A 6 6.17 -2.42 1.78
C ARG A 6 5.72 -3.37 2.87
N TYR A 7 5.89 -2.97 4.14
CA TYR A 7 5.43 -3.78 5.26
C TYR A 7 3.91 -4.01 5.19
N MET A 8 3.11 -2.96 5.01
CA MET A 8 1.65 -3.09 4.97
C MET A 8 1.17 -3.87 3.74
N LEU A 9 1.80 -3.65 2.58
CA LEU A 9 1.51 -4.44 1.38
C LEU A 9 1.75 -5.92 1.63
N LYS A 10 2.91 -6.28 2.20
CA LYS A 10 3.25 -7.66 2.54
C LYS A 10 2.33 -8.30 3.59
N THR A 11 1.97 -7.55 4.64
CA THR A 11 1.31 -8.14 5.82
C THR A 11 -0.20 -8.03 5.83
N ILE A 12 -0.79 -7.21 4.95
CA ILE A 12 -2.24 -6.96 4.93
C ILE A 12 -2.82 -7.13 3.53
N PHE A 13 -2.14 -6.64 2.50
CA PHE A 13 -2.67 -6.66 1.14
C PHE A 13 -2.13 -7.80 0.27
N SER A 14 -1.27 -8.66 0.81
CA SER A 14 -0.76 -9.79 0.04
C SER A 14 -1.89 -10.75 -0.33
N ALA A 15 -1.88 -11.20 -1.59
CA ALA A 15 -2.84 -12.14 -2.14
C ALA A 15 -2.94 -13.44 -1.32
N ASP A 16 -1.83 -13.86 -0.70
CA ASP A 16 -1.75 -15.03 0.17
C ASP A 16 -2.68 -14.95 1.40
N LEU A 17 -3.05 -13.75 1.83
CA LEU A 17 -3.93 -13.54 2.98
C LEU A 17 -5.41 -13.66 2.61
N GLY A 18 -5.75 -13.53 1.32
CA GLY A 18 -7.10 -13.70 0.79
C GLY A 18 -8.15 -12.74 1.37
N PHE A 19 -7.74 -11.61 1.95
CA PHE A 19 -8.70 -10.62 2.47
C PHE A 19 -9.44 -9.92 1.33
N GLN A 20 -10.71 -9.64 1.56
CA GLN A 20 -11.43 -8.70 0.71
C GLN A 20 -10.82 -7.30 0.88
N GLU A 21 -10.82 -6.50 -0.18
CA GLU A 21 -10.17 -5.18 -0.20
C GLU A 21 -10.64 -4.28 0.95
N GLU A 22 -11.95 -4.25 1.23
CA GLU A 22 -12.53 -3.44 2.31
C GLU A 22 -12.10 -3.93 3.71
N ASP A 23 -12.01 -5.24 3.91
CA ASP A 23 -11.51 -5.81 5.17
C ASP A 23 -10.02 -5.46 5.35
N ALA A 24 -9.22 -5.57 4.29
CA ALA A 24 -7.81 -5.20 4.30
C ALA A 24 -7.62 -3.72 4.64
N LYS A 25 -8.40 -2.81 4.03
CA LYS A 25 -8.40 -1.37 4.36
C LYS A 25 -8.73 -1.12 5.83
N ASN A 26 -9.75 -1.79 6.37
CA ASN A 26 -10.14 -1.64 7.77
C ASN A 26 -9.04 -2.12 8.74
N ILE A 27 -8.42 -3.27 8.45
CA ILE A 27 -7.30 -3.82 9.24
C ILE A 27 -6.09 -2.90 9.17
N TYR A 28 -5.79 -2.36 7.99
CA TYR A 28 -4.71 -1.41 7.74
C TYR A 28 -4.86 -0.12 8.54
N VAL A 29 -6.00 0.56 8.43
CA VAL A 29 -6.25 1.82 9.17
C VAL A 29 -6.22 1.58 10.67
N ARG A 30 -6.81 0.47 11.15
CA ARG A 30 -6.77 0.10 12.57
C ARG A 30 -5.34 -0.13 13.06
N ASN A 31 -4.51 -0.83 12.29
CA ASN A 31 -3.10 -1.09 12.63
C ASN A 31 -2.27 0.19 12.69
N LEU A 32 -2.47 1.12 11.76
CA LEU A 32 -1.76 2.40 11.78
C LEU A 32 -2.15 3.25 13.00
N ARG A 33 -3.45 3.28 13.34
CA ARG A 33 -3.94 4.00 14.51
C ARG A 33 -3.41 3.39 15.81
N SER A 34 -3.41 2.06 15.94
CA SER A 34 -2.92 1.41 17.16
C SER A 34 -1.40 1.49 17.32
N SER A 35 -0.64 1.51 16.22
CA SER A 35 0.81 1.61 16.25
C SER A 35 1.35 3.05 16.35
N GLY A 36 0.50 4.06 16.17
CA GLY A 36 0.91 5.47 16.13
C GLY A 36 1.66 5.87 14.85
N LYS A 37 1.70 5.00 13.84
CA LYS A 37 2.46 5.21 12.58
C LYS A 37 1.68 5.92 11.48
N LEU A 38 0.50 6.45 11.80
CA LEU A 38 -0.39 7.02 10.80
C LEU A 38 0.26 8.20 10.06
N ASP A 39 0.92 9.11 10.77
CA ASP A 39 1.59 10.27 10.16
C ASP A 39 2.84 9.88 9.37
N GLU A 40 3.61 8.91 9.86
CA GLU A 40 4.75 8.34 9.13
C GLU A 40 4.29 7.72 7.79
N MET A 41 3.21 6.95 7.80
CA MET A 41 2.68 6.35 6.60
C MET A 41 2.20 7.39 5.59
N ARG A 42 1.51 8.46 6.04
CA ARG A 42 1.11 9.55 5.14
C ARG A 42 2.31 10.24 4.50
N ALA A 43 3.33 10.57 5.29
CA ALA A 43 4.54 11.20 4.78
C ALA A 43 5.26 10.29 3.78
N GLU A 44 5.31 8.99 4.07
CA GLU A 44 5.92 7.99 3.20
C GLU A 44 5.16 7.84 1.87
N LEU A 45 3.83 7.78 1.90
CA LEU A 45 2.98 7.72 0.70
C LEU A 45 3.08 9.00 -0.13
N ALA A 46 3.03 10.17 0.48
CA ALA A 46 3.17 11.44 -0.22
C ALA A 46 4.53 11.53 -0.94
N ALA A 47 5.62 11.19 -0.25
CA ALA A 47 6.95 11.15 -0.85
C ALA A 47 7.06 10.10 -1.98
N ALA A 48 6.40 8.94 -1.84
CA ALA A 48 6.42 7.91 -2.87
C ALA A 48 5.64 8.30 -4.13
N PHE A 49 4.51 9.01 -3.99
CA PHE A 49 3.74 9.48 -5.15
C PHE A 49 4.43 10.60 -5.93
N GLU A 50 5.30 11.39 -5.29
CA GLU A 50 6.09 12.43 -5.94
C GLU A 50 7.39 11.89 -6.57
N ASP A 51 7.87 10.73 -6.11
CA ASP A 51 9.10 10.10 -6.61
C ASP A 51 8.87 9.35 -7.93
N ARG A 52 9.36 9.92 -9.03
CA ARG A 52 9.29 9.34 -10.38
C ARG A 52 10.11 8.06 -10.56
N SER A 53 11.00 7.73 -9.61
CA SER A 53 11.77 6.48 -9.63
C SER A 53 10.99 5.30 -9.05
N VAL A 54 9.89 5.57 -8.33
CA VAL A 54 9.02 4.52 -7.80
C VAL A 54 8.32 3.78 -8.94
N ARG A 55 8.51 2.46 -8.96
CA ARG A 55 7.82 1.51 -9.84
C ARG A 55 6.73 0.83 -9.03
N TRP A 56 5.49 1.24 -9.19
CA TRP A 56 4.38 0.75 -8.38
C TRP A 56 4.02 -0.69 -8.72
N ARG A 57 4.15 -1.08 -10.01
CA ARG A 57 3.97 -2.48 -10.43
C ARG A 57 4.93 -3.41 -9.69
N GLU A 58 6.22 -3.09 -9.68
CA GLU A 58 7.24 -3.87 -8.97
C GLU A 58 7.05 -3.81 -7.44
N MET A 59 6.48 -2.72 -6.91
CA MET A 59 6.19 -2.64 -5.48
C MET A 59 5.02 -3.54 -5.06
N LEU A 60 4.07 -3.80 -5.96
CA LEU A 60 2.91 -4.65 -5.72
C LEU A 60 3.17 -6.13 -6.08
N LEU A 61 4.10 -6.38 -7.00
CA LEU A 61 4.47 -7.72 -7.46
C LEU A 61 6.00 -7.83 -7.50
N ASN A 62 6.56 -8.59 -6.56
CA ASN A 62 8.00 -8.86 -6.47
C ASN A 62 8.27 -10.20 -5.79
N ASP A 63 9.54 -10.58 -5.71
CA ASP A 63 9.97 -11.86 -5.14
C ASP A 63 9.63 -12.04 -3.65
N ASP A 64 9.35 -10.97 -2.90
CA ASP A 64 9.06 -11.04 -1.46
C ASP A 64 7.56 -11.23 -1.15
N TYR A 65 6.67 -10.75 -2.02
CA TYR A 65 5.23 -10.84 -1.89
C TYR A 65 4.51 -10.42 -3.19
N GLU A 66 3.29 -10.93 -3.34
CA GLU A 66 2.35 -10.54 -4.39
C GLU A 66 1.10 -9.92 -3.75
N VAL A 67 0.72 -8.74 -4.23
CA VAL A 67 -0.54 -8.05 -3.89
C VAL A 67 -1.51 -8.20 -5.06
N GLN A 68 -1.11 -7.69 -6.23
CA GLN A 68 -1.88 -7.78 -7.47
C GLN A 68 -0.98 -7.43 -8.66
N ASP A 69 -1.13 -8.16 -9.77
CA ASP A 69 -0.49 -7.85 -11.05
C ASP A 69 -1.35 -6.85 -11.86
N PHE A 70 -0.70 -5.85 -12.43
CA PHE A 70 -1.31 -4.79 -13.23
C PHE A 70 -0.56 -4.65 -14.56
N GLU A 71 -1.29 -4.29 -15.62
CA GLU A 71 -0.70 -4.13 -16.95
C GLU A 71 0.11 -2.83 -17.05
N THR A 72 -0.35 -1.77 -16.38
CA THR A 72 0.26 -0.43 -16.46
C THR A 72 0.66 0.14 -15.09
N GLU A 73 1.65 1.04 -15.09
CA GLU A 73 2.06 1.76 -13.87
C GLU A 73 0.91 2.64 -13.34
N GLU A 74 0.10 3.20 -14.23
CA GLU A 74 -1.02 4.05 -13.87
C GLU A 74 -2.11 3.28 -13.09
N GLU A 75 -2.44 2.06 -13.52
CA GLU A 75 -3.38 1.19 -12.80
C GLU A 75 -2.84 0.82 -11.42
N SER A 76 -1.56 0.43 -11.34
CA SER A 76 -0.94 0.08 -10.06
C SER A 76 -0.92 1.26 -9.07
N MET A 77 -0.59 2.47 -9.54
CA MET A 77 -0.65 3.67 -8.72
C MET A 77 -2.09 4.00 -8.30
N THR A 78 -3.06 3.85 -9.20
CA THR A 78 -4.48 4.07 -8.92
C THR A 78 -4.98 3.11 -7.84
N TYR A 79 -4.58 1.85 -7.91
CA TYR A 79 -4.86 0.86 -6.87
C TYR A 79 -4.26 1.26 -5.52
N VAL A 80 -2.97 1.62 -5.49
CA VAL A 80 -2.29 2.04 -4.25
C VAL A 80 -2.97 3.25 -3.63
N LYS A 81 -3.38 4.24 -4.44
CA LYS A 81 -4.16 5.39 -3.94
C LYS A 81 -5.45 4.92 -3.27
N ARG A 82 -6.21 4.07 -3.96
CA ARG A 82 -7.48 3.55 -3.46
C ARG A 82 -7.35 2.78 -2.14
N VAL A 83 -6.32 1.95 -1.99
CA VAL A 83 -6.20 1.03 -0.83
C VAL A 83 -5.33 1.55 0.30
N LEU A 84 -4.34 2.40 0.03
CA LEU A 84 -3.43 2.94 1.06
C LEU A 84 -3.64 4.42 1.36
N TRP A 85 -3.97 5.25 0.36
CA TRP A 85 -4.03 6.71 0.53
C TRP A 85 -5.42 7.21 0.89
N ASP A 86 -6.43 6.83 0.13
CA ASP A 86 -7.81 7.28 0.31
C ASP A 86 -8.35 6.95 1.72
N PRO A 87 -8.13 5.75 2.29
CA PRO A 87 -8.60 5.43 3.64
C PRO A 87 -7.94 6.24 4.76
N LEU A 88 -6.83 6.91 4.47
CA LEU A 88 -6.23 7.84 5.42
C LEU A 88 -6.86 9.22 5.27
N ASN A 89 -7.28 9.64 4.09
CA ASN A 89 -7.77 11.00 3.85
C ASN A 89 -9.30 11.12 3.86
N SER A 90 -10.01 10.01 4.07
CA SER A 90 -11.47 9.92 4.24
C SER A 90 -11.95 10.32 5.63
#